data_AF-A0A183B1W5-F1
#
_entry.id   AF-A0A183B1W5-F1
#
_cell.length_a   1.000
_cell.length_b   1.000
_cell.length_c   1.000
_cell.angle_alpha   90.00
_cell.angle_beta   90.00
_cell.angle_gamma   90.00
#
_symmetry.space_group_name_H-M   'P 1'
#
loop_
_entity.id
_entity.type
_entity.pdbx_description
1 polymer ?
#
loop_
_entity_poly.entity_id
_entity_poly.type
_entity_poly.pdbx_seq_one_letter_code
_entity_poly.pdbx_strand_id
1 'polypeptide(L)'
;MVSLPKIPTLRSWLNPGSSAHFVDAKLPEHVLTEARSKLRVAVRRYLEAPCQFFTKVFFEPYSFLLDGSEAKSVEDFLNGKREFHEYKDYTAKLHKLGTDVMTLPNTEYFDLIRLDCEDVKVGLSKECRRLANALLERVVADFKRTNDEICAGFEEMRERCRAIPQNSEELIDMIQYMEEARCQGMVRMEEKISWSREYLDYLLDVYHFNPEDIAQNSAVMTWKARIQPEFDANDKVLY
;
A
#
# COMPACT_ATOMS: atom_id res chain seq x y z
N MET A 1 -9.74 27.55 42.89
CA MET A 1 -8.53 28.18 43.46
C MET A 1 -8.91 28.74 44.81
N VAL A 2 -8.50 28.08 45.90
CA VAL A 2 -8.75 28.59 47.26
C VAL A 2 -7.87 29.83 47.44
N SER A 3 -8.47 31.00 47.66
CA SER A 3 -7.72 32.22 47.95
C SER A 3 -6.95 32.02 49.26
N LEU A 4 -5.62 32.17 49.22
CA LEU A 4 -4.79 32.11 50.42
C LEU A 4 -5.27 33.14 51.46
N PRO A 5 -5.23 32.82 52.77
CA PRO A 5 -5.73 33.71 53.81
C PRO A 5 -4.97 35.04 53.79
N LYS A 6 -5.71 36.16 53.85
CA LYS A 6 -5.12 37.50 53.90
C LYS A 6 -4.45 37.72 55.25
N ILE A 7 -3.13 37.84 55.28
CA ILE A 7 -2.37 38.02 56.52
C ILE A 7 -2.29 39.53 56.83
N PRO A 8 -2.88 40.02 57.94
CA PRO A 8 -2.78 41.44 58.31
C PRO A 8 -1.33 41.80 58.66
N THR A 9 -0.88 42.98 58.25
CA THR A 9 0.44 43.49 58.62
C THR A 9 0.53 43.79 60.11
N LEU A 10 1.74 43.72 60.69
CA LEU A 10 1.97 44.05 62.11
C LEU A 10 1.43 45.44 62.49
N ARG A 11 1.52 46.41 61.57
CA ARG A 11 0.98 47.77 61.73
C ARG A 11 -0.55 47.80 61.79
N SER A 12 -1.23 47.00 60.96
CA SER A 12 -2.69 46.88 61.01
C SER A 12 -3.19 46.17 62.28
N TRP A 13 -2.35 45.31 62.87
CA TRP A 13 -2.66 44.62 64.12
C TRP A 13 -2.48 45.53 65.34
N LEU A 14 -1.44 46.35 65.33
CA LEU A 14 -1.11 47.30 66.40
C LEU A 14 -1.97 48.57 66.37
N ASN A 15 -2.73 48.84 65.30
CA ASN A 15 -3.55 50.03 65.19
C ASN A 15 -4.94 49.74 64.57
N PRO A 16 -5.91 49.27 65.38
CA PRO A 16 -7.22 48.78 64.90
C PRO A 16 -8.13 49.83 64.27
N GLY A 17 -7.82 51.12 64.40
CA GLY A 17 -8.59 52.24 63.83
C GLY A 17 -8.16 52.69 62.43
N SER A 18 -7.12 52.09 61.86
CA SER A 18 -6.60 52.43 60.52
C SER A 18 -7.06 51.42 59.46
N SER A 19 -7.04 51.80 58.18
CA SER A 19 -7.38 50.90 57.06
C SER A 19 -6.53 49.62 57.10
N ALA A 20 -7.17 48.44 57.08
CA ALA A 20 -6.47 47.17 57.18
C ALA A 20 -5.55 46.94 55.97
N HIS A 21 -4.24 46.89 56.22
CA HIS A 21 -3.24 46.55 55.22
C HIS A 21 -2.84 45.09 55.37
N PHE A 22 -2.99 44.32 54.29
CA PHE A 22 -2.67 42.89 54.23
C PHE A 22 -1.40 42.65 53.44
N VAL A 23 -0.65 41.64 53.83
CA VAL A 23 0.48 41.12 53.04
C VAL A 23 -0.09 40.28 51.89
N ASP A 24 0.44 40.50 50.70
CA ASP A 24 0.12 39.66 49.54
C ASP A 24 0.71 38.27 49.76
N ALA A 25 -0.14 37.27 49.98
CA ALA A 25 0.24 35.88 50.24
C ALA A 25 0.69 35.18 48.94
N LYS A 26 1.62 35.79 48.20
CA LYS A 26 2.22 35.22 46.99
C LYS A 26 3.56 34.61 47.33
N LEU A 27 3.84 33.45 46.74
CA LEU A 27 5.18 32.86 46.78
C LEU A 27 6.17 33.81 46.11
N PRO A 28 7.35 34.06 46.71
CA PRO A 28 8.36 34.91 46.09
C PRO A 28 8.80 34.37 44.72
N GLU A 29 9.06 35.27 43.77
CA GLU A 29 9.37 34.88 42.39
C GLU A 29 10.64 34.03 42.27
N HIS A 30 11.64 34.28 43.14
CA HIS A 30 12.87 33.47 43.17
C HIS A 30 12.59 32.01 43.55
N VAL A 31 11.67 31.77 44.51
CA VAL A 31 11.25 30.41 44.92
C VAL A 31 10.50 29.72 43.78
N LEU A 32 9.58 30.44 43.12
CA LEU A 32 8.83 29.92 41.97
C LEU A 32 9.76 29.59 40.80
N THR A 33 10.73 30.45 40.52
CA THR A 33 11.71 30.27 39.44
C THR A 33 12.59 29.04 39.69
N GLU A 34 13.09 28.88 40.91
CA GLU A 34 13.88 27.71 41.31
C GLU A 34 13.06 26.42 41.22
N ALA A 35 11.83 26.42 41.74
CA ALA A 35 10.93 25.27 41.68
C ALA A 35 10.59 24.88 40.23
N ARG A 36 10.26 25.87 39.37
CA ARG A 36 10.03 25.65 37.93
C ARG A 36 11.27 25.09 37.23
N SER A 37 12.46 25.60 37.58
CA SER A 37 13.72 25.10 37.02
C SER A 37 13.93 23.62 37.37
N LYS A 38 13.80 23.26 38.66
CA LYS A 38 13.88 21.87 39.13
C LYS A 38 12.85 20.97 38.44
N LEU A 39 11.60 21.43 38.31
CA LEU A 39 10.55 20.70 37.64
C LEU A 39 10.86 20.47 36.15
N ARG A 40 11.37 21.49 35.43
CA ARG A 40 11.78 21.34 34.02
C ARG A 40 12.88 20.30 33.86
N VAL A 41 13.87 20.31 34.74
CA VAL A 41 14.96 19.31 34.73
C VAL A 41 14.40 17.91 34.97
N ALA A 42 13.52 17.76 35.97
CA ALA A 42 12.87 16.48 36.25
C ALA A 42 12.04 15.98 35.07
N VAL A 43 11.18 16.82 34.48
CA VAL A 43 10.34 16.46 33.32
C VAL A 43 11.19 16.03 32.13
N ARG A 44 12.28 16.74 31.82
CA ARG A 44 13.20 16.34 30.75
C ARG A 44 13.80 14.97 31.00
N ARG A 45 14.29 14.74 32.22
CA ARG A 45 14.87 13.44 32.62
C ARG A 45 13.86 12.30 32.48
N TYR A 46 12.60 12.50 32.88
CA TYR A 46 11.57 11.48 32.71
C TYR A 46 11.21 11.22 31.25
N LEU A 47 11.30 12.23 30.37
CA LEU A 47 11.04 12.09 28.93
C LEU A 47 12.17 11.41 28.15
N GLU A 48 13.40 11.36 28.68
CA GLU A 48 14.55 10.76 27.99
C GLU A 48 14.30 9.29 27.62
N ALA A 49 13.83 8.46 28.56
CA ALA A 49 13.60 7.04 28.31
C ALA A 49 12.46 6.78 27.30
N PRO A 50 11.27 7.41 27.40
CA PRO A 50 10.23 7.33 26.38
C PRO A 50 10.70 7.79 24.99
N CYS A 51 11.44 8.91 24.92
CA CYS A 51 11.99 9.40 23.65
C CYS A 51 12.97 8.39 23.04
N GLN A 52 13.90 7.85 23.83
CA GLN A 52 14.85 6.84 23.35
C GLN A 52 14.15 5.55 22.90
N PHE A 53 13.14 5.10 23.64
CA PHE A 53 12.33 3.95 23.26
C PHE A 53 11.64 4.20 21.92
N PHE A 54 10.93 5.33 21.78
CA PHE A 54 10.24 5.68 20.53
C PHE A 54 11.22 5.74 19.36
N THR A 55 12.37 6.39 19.54
CA THR A 55 13.39 6.49 18.50
C THR A 55 13.88 5.11 18.05
N LYS A 56 14.24 4.23 19.00
CA LYS A 56 14.82 2.91 18.67
C LYS A 56 13.81 1.92 18.11
N VAL A 57 12.55 1.98 18.55
CA VAL A 57 11.54 0.99 18.19
C VAL A 57 10.73 1.40 16.96
N PHE A 58 10.46 2.70 16.80
CA PHE A 58 9.58 3.20 15.73
C PHE A 58 10.31 4.06 14.71
N PHE A 59 11.20 4.96 15.13
CA PHE A 59 11.82 5.90 14.20
C PHE A 59 12.95 5.28 13.40
N GLU A 60 13.98 4.74 14.05
CA GLU A 60 15.17 4.20 13.38
C GLU A 60 14.84 3.01 12.45
N PRO A 61 14.02 2.02 12.85
CA PRO A 61 13.77 0.85 12.00
C PRO A 61 12.83 1.14 10.83
N TYR A 62 12.07 2.24 10.87
CA TYR A 62 11.03 2.57 9.88
C TYR A 62 11.16 3.98 9.30
N SER A 63 12.31 4.64 9.47
CA SER A 63 12.57 6.01 9.05
C SER A 63 12.28 6.23 7.56
N PHE A 64 12.66 5.25 6.74
CA PHE A 64 12.47 5.23 5.28
C PHE A 64 11.00 5.20 4.84
N LEU A 65 10.08 4.76 5.72
CA LEU A 65 8.62 4.88 5.49
C LEU A 65 8.13 6.28 5.87
N LEU A 66 8.71 6.88 6.91
CA LEU A 66 8.30 8.19 7.44
C LEU A 66 8.79 9.34 6.56
N ASP A 67 9.98 9.22 5.98
CA ASP A 67 10.59 10.25 5.12
C ASP A 67 10.16 10.12 3.63
N GLY A 68 9.41 9.08 3.29
CA GLY A 68 8.91 8.82 1.94
C GLY A 68 9.91 8.17 0.98
N SER A 69 11.09 7.74 1.47
CA SER A 69 12.10 7.07 0.65
C SER A 69 11.60 5.76 0.06
N GLU A 70 10.80 4.98 0.80
CA GLU A 70 10.20 3.75 0.28
C GLU A 70 9.18 4.07 -0.82
N ALA A 71 8.36 5.11 -0.63
CA ALA A 71 7.36 5.50 -1.61
C ALA A 71 8.00 5.88 -2.94
N LYS A 72 9.12 6.61 -2.90
CA LYS A 72 9.91 6.92 -4.09
C LYS A 72 10.52 5.66 -4.72
N SER A 73 11.02 4.74 -3.90
CA SER A 73 11.59 3.47 -4.40
C SER A 73 10.55 2.61 -5.11
N VAL A 74 9.32 2.58 -4.60
CA VAL A 74 8.16 1.92 -5.24
C VAL A 74 7.78 2.63 -6.54
N GLU A 75 7.76 3.96 -6.56
CA GLU A 75 7.49 4.73 -7.78
C GLU A 75 8.55 4.47 -8.87
N ASP A 76 9.83 4.53 -8.51
CA ASP A 76 10.95 4.23 -9.42
C ASP A 76 10.88 2.78 -9.93
N PHE A 77 10.45 1.84 -9.07
CA PHE A 77 10.22 0.45 -9.46
C PHE A 77 9.08 0.33 -10.49
N LEU A 78 7.94 0.99 -10.24
CA LEU A 78 6.77 1.01 -11.12
C LEU A 78 7.03 1.66 -12.48
N ASN A 79 7.88 2.68 -12.51
CA ASN A 79 8.31 3.35 -13.74
C ASN A 79 9.27 2.50 -14.59
N GLY A 80 9.90 1.49 -13.99
CA GLY A 80 10.77 0.54 -14.66
C GLY A 80 10.01 -0.60 -15.35
N LYS A 81 10.66 -1.26 -16.31
CA LYS A 81 10.22 -2.58 -16.78
C LYS A 81 10.79 -3.64 -15.84
N ARG A 82 9.90 -4.40 -15.20
CA ARG A 82 10.24 -5.42 -14.19
C ARG A 82 9.55 -6.72 -14.54
N GLU A 83 10.12 -7.82 -14.09
CA GLU A 83 9.52 -9.14 -14.22
C GLU A 83 8.46 -9.37 -13.15
N PHE A 84 7.49 -10.24 -13.45
CA PHE A 84 6.37 -10.52 -12.57
C PHE A 84 6.79 -11.00 -11.17
N HIS A 85 7.84 -11.83 -11.09
CA HIS A 85 8.33 -12.33 -9.80
C HIS A 85 8.84 -11.20 -8.89
N GLU A 86 9.47 -10.16 -9.47
CA GLU A 86 9.96 -9.00 -8.71
C GLU A 86 8.80 -8.24 -8.05
N TYR A 87 7.65 -8.13 -8.73
CA TYR A 87 6.44 -7.53 -8.14
C TYR A 87 5.92 -8.36 -6.96
N LYS A 88 5.88 -9.69 -7.10
CA LYS A 88 5.42 -10.58 -6.01
C LYS A 88 6.30 -10.42 -4.78
N ASP A 89 7.62 -10.48 -4.96
CA ASP A 89 8.59 -10.42 -3.88
C ASP A 89 8.53 -9.07 -3.16
N TYR A 90 8.44 -7.97 -3.91
CA TYR A 90 8.37 -6.64 -3.30
C TYR A 90 7.02 -6.42 -2.57
N THR A 91 5.91 -6.85 -3.17
CA THR A 91 4.59 -6.80 -2.53
C THR A 91 4.58 -7.61 -1.22
N ALA A 92 5.14 -8.83 -1.24
CA ALA A 92 5.26 -9.68 -0.05
C ALA A 92 6.16 -9.06 1.03
N LYS A 93 7.28 -8.43 0.65
CA LYS A 93 8.16 -7.69 1.56
C LYS A 93 7.41 -6.58 2.28
N LEU A 94 6.62 -5.77 1.56
CA LEU A 94 5.84 -4.68 2.15
C LEU A 94 4.72 -5.19 3.07
N HIS A 95 4.02 -6.26 2.69
CA HIS A 95 3.02 -6.89 3.57
C HIS A 95 3.64 -7.45 4.86
N LYS A 96 4.80 -8.11 4.74
CA LYS A 96 5.54 -8.60 5.91
C LYS A 96 5.93 -7.43 6.81
N LEU A 97 6.50 -6.37 6.25
CA LEU A 97 6.87 -5.17 7.00
C LEU A 97 5.68 -4.56 7.74
N GLY A 98 4.54 -4.42 7.07
CA GLY A 98 3.30 -3.92 7.66
C GLY A 98 2.74 -4.83 8.76
N THR A 99 2.99 -6.14 8.68
CA THR A 99 2.64 -7.12 9.72
C THR A 99 3.58 -7.03 10.92
N ASP A 100 4.89 -6.93 10.66
CA ASP A 100 5.93 -6.78 11.69
C ASP A 100 5.68 -5.53 12.54
N VAL A 101 5.32 -4.40 11.91
CA VAL A 101 4.90 -3.16 12.61
C VAL A 101 3.72 -3.41 13.56
N MET A 102 2.76 -4.24 13.18
CA MET A 102 1.58 -4.52 14.01
C MET A 102 1.92 -5.38 15.24
N THR A 103 3.06 -6.08 15.25
CA THR A 103 3.54 -6.84 16.41
C THR A 103 4.14 -5.98 17.52
N LEU A 104 4.48 -4.71 17.22
CA LEU A 104 5.03 -3.76 18.19
C LEU A 104 4.05 -3.46 19.34
N PRO A 105 4.50 -2.96 20.49
CA PRO A 105 3.60 -2.64 21.60
C PRO A 105 2.67 -1.46 21.27
N ASN A 106 1.40 -1.55 21.67
CA ASN A 106 0.45 -0.43 21.55
C ASN A 106 0.70 0.66 22.59
N THR A 107 1.18 0.28 23.77
CA THR A 107 1.40 1.23 24.87
C THR A 107 2.58 0.78 25.69
N GLU A 108 3.45 1.72 26.05
CA GLU A 108 4.54 1.50 26.99
C GLU A 108 4.41 2.39 28.21
N TYR A 109 4.76 1.84 29.37
CA TYR A 109 4.63 2.50 30.66
C TYR A 109 6.02 2.81 31.23
N PHE A 110 6.22 4.07 31.58
CA PHE A 110 7.38 4.60 32.28
C PHE A 110 6.90 5.31 33.56
N ASP A 111 7.80 5.62 34.49
CA ASP A 111 7.49 6.13 35.83
C ASP A 111 6.31 7.14 35.90
N LEU A 112 6.42 8.26 35.19
CA LEU A 112 5.41 9.32 35.17
C LEU A 112 4.77 9.51 33.78
N ILE A 113 5.04 8.60 32.84
CA ILE A 113 4.71 8.77 31.42
C ILE A 113 4.13 7.46 30.88
N ARG A 114 2.96 7.56 30.25
CA ARG A 114 2.40 6.50 29.41
C ARG A 114 2.56 6.94 27.96
N LEU A 115 3.30 6.16 27.17
CA LEU A 115 3.47 6.40 25.75
C LEU A 115 2.48 5.53 24.98
N ASP A 116 1.58 6.17 24.24
CA ASP A 116 0.66 5.50 23.32
C ASP A 116 1.25 5.48 21.91
N CYS A 117 1.39 4.29 21.35
CA CYS A 117 2.01 4.04 20.06
C CYS A 117 1.01 3.45 19.04
N GLU A 118 -0.28 3.33 19.37
CA GLU A 118 -1.25 2.69 18.48
C GLU A 118 -1.36 3.44 17.14
N ASP A 119 -1.48 4.77 17.18
CA ASP A 119 -1.63 5.59 15.97
C ASP A 119 -0.42 5.47 15.03
N VAL A 120 0.81 5.45 15.57
CA VAL A 120 2.01 5.32 14.74
C VAL A 120 2.10 3.92 14.12
N LYS A 121 1.74 2.87 14.86
CA LYS A 121 1.69 1.50 14.31
C LYS A 121 0.68 1.39 13.17
N VAL A 122 -0.53 1.90 13.39
CA VAL A 122 -1.60 1.87 12.40
C VAL A 122 -1.20 2.67 11.17
N GLY A 123 -0.60 3.85 11.36
CA GLY A 123 -0.08 4.70 10.29
C GLY A 123 0.97 4.01 9.44
N LEU A 124 2.02 3.46 10.06
CA LEU A 124 3.09 2.74 9.37
C LEU A 124 2.56 1.50 8.61
N SER A 125 1.73 0.68 9.26
CA SER A 125 1.15 -0.51 8.63
C SER A 125 0.23 -0.14 7.45
N LYS A 126 -0.53 0.96 7.57
CA LYS A 126 -1.36 1.49 6.49
C LYS A 126 -0.49 1.96 5.31
N GLU A 127 0.64 2.61 5.57
CA GLU A 127 1.54 3.05 4.51
C GLU A 127 2.16 1.86 3.76
N CYS A 128 2.63 0.83 4.48
CA CYS A 128 3.10 -0.41 3.85
C CYS A 128 2.03 -1.04 2.94
N ARG A 129 0.78 -1.12 3.41
CA ARG A 129 -0.34 -1.64 2.60
C ARG A 129 -0.62 -0.77 1.39
N ARG A 130 -0.57 0.56 1.53
CA ARG A 130 -0.78 1.49 0.41
C ARG A 130 0.25 1.26 -0.69
N LEU A 131 1.52 1.11 -0.32
CA LEU A 131 2.62 0.83 -1.25
C LEU A 131 2.50 -0.55 -1.91
N ALA A 132 2.16 -1.58 -1.13
CA ALA A 132 1.92 -2.93 -1.64
C ALA A 132 0.75 -2.96 -2.65
N ASN A 133 -0.33 -2.24 -2.35
CA ASN A 133 -1.48 -2.15 -3.25
C ASN A 133 -1.13 -1.45 -4.57
N ALA A 134 -0.27 -0.43 -4.56
CA ALA A 134 0.18 0.22 -5.80
C ALA A 134 0.93 -0.75 -6.74
N LEU A 135 1.77 -1.63 -6.18
CA LEU A 135 2.42 -2.70 -6.93
C LEU A 135 1.41 -3.72 -7.46
N LEU A 136 0.45 -4.12 -6.63
CA LEU A 136 -0.59 -5.08 -7.01
C LEU A 136 -1.49 -4.54 -8.12
N GLU A 137 -1.86 -3.25 -8.07
CA GLU A 137 -2.65 -2.59 -9.11
C GLU A 137 -1.94 -2.63 -10.48
N ARG A 138 -0.61 -2.47 -10.50
CA ARG A 138 0.19 -2.62 -11.71
C ARG A 138 0.14 -4.05 -12.26
N VAL A 139 0.29 -5.06 -11.39
CA VAL A 139 0.18 -6.48 -11.78
C VAL A 139 -1.21 -6.79 -12.36
N VAL A 140 -2.28 -6.29 -11.73
CA VAL A 140 -3.66 -6.46 -12.22
C VAL A 140 -3.85 -5.79 -13.58
N ALA A 141 -3.32 -4.59 -13.77
CA ALA A 141 -3.39 -3.90 -15.06
C ALA A 141 -2.65 -4.67 -16.17
N ASP A 142 -1.46 -5.18 -15.88
CA ASP A 142 -0.69 -5.99 -16.82
C ASP A 142 -1.40 -7.32 -17.14
N PHE A 143 -1.97 -7.98 -16.14
CA PHE A 143 -2.80 -9.18 -16.32
C PHE A 143 -4.01 -8.94 -17.24
N LYS A 144 -4.77 -7.86 -16.99
CA LYS A 144 -5.92 -7.49 -17.81
C LYS A 144 -5.51 -7.21 -19.25
N ARG A 145 -4.42 -6.45 -19.45
CA ARG A 145 -3.87 -6.19 -20.79
C ARG A 145 -3.48 -7.47 -21.50
N THR A 146 -2.81 -8.40 -20.81
CA THR A 146 -2.46 -9.71 -21.40
C THR A 146 -3.71 -10.50 -21.81
N ASN A 147 -4.77 -10.49 -20.99
CA ASN A 147 -6.03 -11.14 -21.33
C ASN A 147 -6.72 -10.48 -22.54
N ASP A 148 -6.72 -9.15 -22.63
CA ASP A 148 -7.24 -8.42 -23.77
C ASP A 148 -6.48 -8.77 -25.06
N GLU A 149 -5.15 -8.81 -25.01
CA GLU A 149 -4.32 -9.19 -26.15
C GLU A 149 -4.60 -10.63 -26.63
N ILE A 150 -4.79 -11.57 -25.70
CA ILE A 150 -5.14 -12.95 -26.03
C ILE A 150 -6.51 -12.99 -26.72
N CYS A 151 -7.52 -12.35 -26.12
CA CYS A 151 -8.85 -12.31 -26.70
C CYS A 151 -8.86 -11.66 -28.08
N ALA A 152 -8.19 -10.52 -28.24
CA ALA A 152 -8.10 -9.81 -29.51
C ALA A 152 -7.43 -10.66 -30.59
N GLY A 153 -6.31 -11.32 -30.29
CA GLY A 153 -5.63 -12.15 -31.29
C GLY A 153 -6.45 -13.39 -31.69
N PHE A 154 -7.19 -14.01 -30.77
CA PHE A 154 -8.07 -15.13 -31.14
C PHE A 154 -9.29 -14.67 -31.95
N GLU A 155 -9.85 -13.50 -31.63
CA GLU A 155 -10.94 -12.94 -32.42
C GLU A 155 -10.46 -12.56 -33.84
N GLU A 156 -9.25 -12.00 -33.97
CA GLU A 156 -8.64 -11.74 -35.29
C GLU A 156 -8.49 -13.03 -36.11
N MET A 157 -7.94 -14.09 -35.50
CA MET A 157 -7.82 -15.39 -36.16
C MET A 157 -9.20 -15.91 -36.62
N ARG A 158 -10.21 -15.81 -35.75
CA ARG A 158 -11.57 -16.26 -36.02
C ARG A 158 -12.22 -15.48 -37.16
N GLU A 159 -12.10 -14.15 -37.17
CA GLU A 159 -12.65 -13.30 -38.22
C GLU A 159 -11.97 -13.59 -39.57
N ARG A 160 -10.65 -13.79 -39.58
CA ARG A 160 -9.91 -14.21 -40.78
C ARG A 160 -10.32 -15.62 -41.25
N CYS A 161 -10.62 -16.56 -40.34
CA CYS A 161 -11.16 -17.88 -40.71
C CYS A 161 -12.51 -17.80 -41.42
N ARG A 162 -13.34 -16.82 -41.03
CA ARG A 162 -14.72 -16.65 -41.52
C ARG A 162 -14.82 -15.77 -42.77
N ALA A 163 -13.74 -15.07 -43.12
CA ALA A 163 -13.70 -14.24 -44.30
C ALA A 163 -13.90 -15.07 -45.57
N ILE A 164 -14.74 -14.58 -46.49
CA ILE A 164 -14.93 -15.19 -47.81
C ILE A 164 -14.09 -14.40 -48.81
N PRO A 165 -13.02 -14.98 -49.38
CA PRO A 165 -12.16 -14.28 -50.34
C PRO A 165 -12.95 -13.96 -51.61
N GLN A 166 -12.78 -12.74 -52.14
CA GLN A 166 -13.51 -12.27 -53.33
C GLN A 166 -12.72 -12.49 -54.62
N ASN A 167 -11.42 -12.75 -54.52
CA ASN A 167 -10.54 -12.97 -55.65
C ASN A 167 -9.41 -13.95 -55.27
N SER A 168 -8.67 -14.41 -56.28
CA SER A 168 -7.59 -15.39 -56.09
C SER A 168 -6.43 -14.88 -55.24
N GLU A 169 -6.16 -13.57 -55.23
CA GLU A 169 -5.10 -12.97 -54.42
C GLU A 169 -5.47 -13.02 -52.92
N GLU A 170 -6.68 -12.61 -52.58
CA GLU A 170 -7.24 -12.73 -51.22
C GLU A 170 -7.34 -14.18 -50.74
N LEU A 171 -7.64 -15.13 -51.64
CA LEU A 171 -7.66 -16.56 -51.33
C LEU A 171 -6.26 -17.06 -50.93
N ILE A 172 -5.22 -16.67 -51.67
CA ILE A 172 -3.84 -17.06 -51.39
C ILE A 172 -3.36 -16.43 -50.07
N ASP A 173 -3.65 -15.14 -49.83
CA ASP A 173 -3.34 -14.45 -48.55
C ASP A 173 -3.99 -15.19 -47.37
N MET A 174 -5.26 -15.55 -47.50
CA MET A 174 -6.00 -16.27 -46.47
C MET A 174 -5.39 -17.64 -46.17
N ILE A 175 -5.03 -18.42 -47.20
CA ILE A 175 -4.41 -19.74 -47.02
C ILE A 175 -3.07 -19.59 -46.26
N GLN A 176 -2.22 -18.67 -46.69
CA GLN A 176 -0.91 -18.45 -46.07
C GLN A 176 -1.06 -18.02 -44.61
N TYR A 177 -1.96 -17.08 -44.32
CA TYR A 177 -2.24 -16.65 -42.95
C TYR A 177 -2.80 -17.79 -42.09
N MET A 178 -3.71 -18.63 -42.62
CA MET A 178 -4.29 -19.75 -41.88
C MET A 178 -3.24 -20.81 -41.52
N GLU A 179 -2.33 -21.14 -42.42
CA GLU A 179 -1.22 -22.06 -42.13
C GLU A 179 -0.32 -21.52 -41.00
N GLU A 180 0.03 -20.24 -41.06
CA GLU A 180 0.86 -19.60 -40.02
C GLU A 180 0.12 -19.49 -38.68
N ALA A 181 -1.16 -19.10 -38.71
CA ALA A 181 -1.99 -18.97 -37.52
C ALA A 181 -2.18 -20.31 -36.80
N ARG A 182 -2.44 -21.39 -37.55
CA ARG A 182 -2.62 -22.76 -36.99
C ARG A 182 -1.35 -23.33 -36.40
N CYS A 183 -0.20 -22.95 -36.94
CA CYS A 183 1.09 -23.37 -36.41
C CYS A 183 1.61 -22.37 -35.37
N GLN A 184 2.32 -21.35 -35.82
CA GLN A 184 3.03 -20.42 -34.95
C GLN A 184 2.08 -19.55 -34.13
N GLY A 185 0.94 -19.15 -34.70
CA GLY A 185 -0.06 -18.34 -34.00
C GLY A 185 -0.58 -19.05 -32.75
N MET A 186 -1.03 -20.30 -32.90
CA MET A 186 -1.53 -21.11 -31.79
C MET A 186 -0.48 -21.37 -30.70
N VAL A 187 0.78 -21.61 -31.09
CA VAL A 187 1.89 -21.78 -30.11
C VAL A 187 2.08 -20.49 -29.30
N ARG A 188 2.17 -19.33 -29.96
CA ARG A 188 2.30 -18.02 -29.29
C ARG A 188 1.12 -17.73 -28.36
N MET A 189 -0.09 -18.10 -28.77
CA MET A 189 -1.29 -17.90 -27.95
C MET A 189 -1.33 -18.82 -26.73
N GLU A 190 -0.91 -20.08 -26.86
CA GLU A 190 -0.79 -20.99 -25.72
C GLU A 190 0.27 -20.50 -24.71
N GLU A 191 1.40 -19.97 -25.19
CA GLU A 191 2.41 -19.34 -24.32
C GLU A 191 1.84 -18.15 -23.56
N LYS A 192 1.11 -17.25 -24.23
CA LYS A 192 0.44 -16.12 -23.56
C LYS A 192 -0.61 -16.58 -22.54
N ILE A 193 -1.40 -17.61 -22.85
CA ILE A 193 -2.35 -18.21 -21.90
C ILE A 193 -1.60 -18.78 -20.69
N SER A 194 -0.45 -19.43 -20.91
CA SER A 194 0.38 -19.94 -19.81
C SER A 194 0.85 -18.83 -18.89
N TRP A 195 1.33 -17.70 -19.43
CA TRP A 195 1.67 -16.54 -18.61
C TRP A 195 0.45 -15.98 -17.87
N SER A 196 -0.69 -15.83 -18.54
CA SER A 196 -1.93 -15.38 -17.89
C SER A 196 -2.32 -16.30 -16.71
N ARG A 197 -2.12 -17.62 -16.83
CA ARG A 197 -2.35 -18.56 -15.72
C ARG A 197 -1.44 -18.30 -14.51
N GLU A 198 -0.16 -18.01 -14.72
CA GLU A 198 0.77 -17.69 -13.62
C GLU A 198 0.37 -16.42 -12.87
N TYR A 199 -0.15 -15.42 -13.59
CA TYR A 199 -0.70 -14.21 -12.99
C TYR A 199 -1.97 -14.52 -12.20
N LEU A 200 -2.89 -15.27 -12.79
CA LEU A 200 -4.16 -15.63 -12.17
C LEU A 200 -3.96 -16.41 -10.87
N ASP A 201 -3.05 -17.40 -10.86
CA ASP A 201 -2.74 -18.21 -9.67
C ASP A 201 -2.37 -17.33 -8.45
N TYR A 202 -1.49 -16.36 -8.66
CA TYR A 202 -1.14 -15.40 -7.62
C TYR A 202 -2.29 -14.46 -7.25
N LEU A 203 -2.97 -13.90 -8.27
CA LEU A 203 -4.02 -12.91 -8.04
C LEU A 203 -5.26 -13.50 -7.33
N LEU A 204 -5.51 -14.81 -7.44
CA LEU A 204 -6.59 -15.48 -6.70
C LEU A 204 -6.42 -15.38 -5.18
N ASP A 205 -5.18 -15.28 -4.69
CA ASP A 205 -4.90 -15.17 -3.25
C ASP A 205 -4.95 -13.73 -2.72
N VAL A 206 -4.69 -12.74 -3.59
CA VAL A 206 -4.44 -11.35 -3.16
C VAL A 206 -5.38 -10.31 -3.76
N TYR A 207 -6.17 -10.66 -4.79
CA TYR A 207 -7.03 -9.75 -5.51
C TYR A 207 -8.49 -10.20 -5.52
N HIS A 208 -9.40 -9.23 -5.35
CA HIS A 208 -10.83 -9.48 -5.45
C HIS A 208 -11.32 -9.24 -6.87
N PHE A 209 -11.55 -10.31 -7.60
CA PHE A 209 -12.08 -10.25 -8.96
C PHE A 209 -13.56 -9.85 -8.97
N ASN A 210 -13.91 -8.91 -9.84
CA ASN A 210 -15.30 -8.60 -10.11
C ASN A 210 -15.89 -9.59 -11.16
N PRO A 211 -17.22 -9.62 -11.38
CA PRO A 211 -17.82 -10.55 -12.33
C PRO A 211 -17.34 -10.40 -13.78
N GLU A 212 -16.96 -9.19 -14.19
CA GLU A 212 -16.44 -8.91 -15.53
C GLU A 212 -15.04 -9.52 -15.70
N ASP A 213 -14.17 -9.38 -14.71
CA ASP A 213 -12.85 -9.99 -14.68
C ASP A 213 -12.96 -11.53 -14.76
N ILE A 214 -13.89 -12.12 -14.00
CA ILE A 214 -14.14 -13.56 -14.00
C ILE A 214 -14.60 -14.03 -15.39
N ALA A 215 -15.50 -13.30 -16.04
CA ALA A 215 -15.98 -13.62 -17.37
C ALA A 215 -14.84 -13.55 -18.41
N GLN A 216 -14.00 -12.52 -18.33
CA GLN A 216 -12.84 -12.36 -19.21
C GLN A 216 -11.82 -13.48 -19.01
N ASN A 217 -11.51 -13.86 -17.77
CA ASN A 217 -10.63 -14.98 -17.47
C ASN A 217 -11.17 -16.29 -18.05
N SER A 218 -12.48 -16.53 -17.93
CA SER A 218 -13.15 -17.68 -18.53
C SER A 218 -13.05 -17.68 -20.05
N ALA A 219 -13.18 -16.51 -20.70
CA ALA A 219 -13.04 -16.39 -22.15
C ALA A 219 -11.61 -16.76 -22.60
N VAL A 220 -10.58 -16.24 -21.92
CA VAL A 220 -9.16 -16.56 -22.17
C VAL A 220 -8.90 -18.06 -22.11
N MET A 221 -9.38 -18.74 -21.06
CA MET A 221 -9.12 -20.16 -20.84
C MET A 221 -9.87 -21.08 -21.80
N THR A 222 -10.97 -20.60 -22.40
CA THR A 222 -11.84 -21.40 -23.30
C THR A 222 -11.58 -21.15 -24.79
N TRP A 223 -10.77 -20.14 -25.14
CA TRP A 223 -10.52 -19.75 -26.54
C TRP A 223 -10.04 -20.90 -27.42
N LYS A 224 -9.14 -21.75 -26.92
CA LYS A 224 -8.64 -22.92 -27.67
C LYS A 224 -9.75 -23.85 -28.12
N ALA A 225 -10.73 -24.13 -27.26
CA ALA A 225 -11.87 -24.97 -27.62
C ALA A 225 -12.84 -24.27 -28.60
N ARG A 226 -12.88 -22.94 -28.58
CA ARG A 226 -13.74 -22.12 -29.45
C ARG A 226 -13.18 -21.91 -30.85
N ILE A 227 -11.85 -21.83 -31.01
CA ILE A 227 -11.20 -21.58 -32.30
C ILE A 227 -11.08 -22.84 -33.16
N GLN A 228 -10.94 -24.02 -32.53
CA GLN A 228 -10.75 -25.29 -33.25
C GLN A 228 -11.87 -25.58 -34.26
N PRO A 229 -13.16 -25.45 -33.92
CA PRO A 229 -14.25 -25.66 -34.89
C PRO A 229 -14.26 -24.65 -36.04
N GLU A 230 -13.72 -23.45 -35.83
CA GLU A 230 -13.63 -22.41 -36.88
C GLU A 230 -12.57 -22.78 -37.91
N PHE A 231 -11.43 -23.35 -37.47
CA PHE A 231 -10.43 -23.91 -38.37
C PHE A 231 -10.99 -25.10 -39.17
N ASP A 232 -11.69 -26.03 -38.51
CA ASP A 232 -12.30 -27.19 -39.18
C ASP A 232 -13.36 -26.78 -40.22
N ALA A 233 -14.07 -25.67 -39.97
CA ALA A 233 -15.04 -25.11 -40.91
C ALA A 233 -14.35 -24.42 -42.11
N ASN A 234 -13.29 -23.66 -41.86
CA ASN A 234 -12.50 -22.99 -42.90
C ASN A 234 -11.87 -24.02 -43.87
N ASP A 235 -11.40 -25.16 -43.37
CA ASP A 235 -10.87 -26.24 -44.21
C ASP A 235 -11.89 -26.78 -45.21
N LYS A 236 -13.17 -26.88 -44.82
CA LYS A 236 -14.24 -27.34 -45.73
C LYS A 236 -14.59 -26.34 -46.84
N VAL A 237 -14.17 -25.08 -46.71
CA VAL A 237 -14.38 -24.04 -47.73
C VAL A 237 -13.21 -24.02 -48.72
N LEU A 238 -12.02 -24.44 -48.28
CA LEU A 238 -10.80 -24.48 -49.09
C LEU A 238 -10.66 -25.76 -49.94
N TYR A 239 -11.43 -26.82 -49.62
CA TYR A 239 -11.50 -28.10 -50.37
C TYR A 239 -12.87 -28.31 -51.00
#